data_AF-A0A4P9YQ69-F1
#
_entry.id   AF-A0A4P9YQ69-F1
#
_cell.length_a   1.000
_cell.length_b   1.000
_cell.length_c   1.000
_cell.angle_alpha   90.00
_cell.angle_beta   90.00
_cell.angle_gamma   90.00
#
_symmetry.space_group_name_H-M   'P 1'
#
loop_
_entity.id
_entity.type
_entity.pdbx_description
1 polymer ?
#
loop_
_entity_poly.entity_id
_entity_poly.type
_entity_poly.pdbx_seq_one_letter_code
_entity_poly.pdbx_strand_id
1 'polypeptide(L)'
;SYHLCMRIGETMDATLQEDSMELSNFLDEMDEIINRSKSVNLESTDEKSKEDTLWDRIEESFREHQQDSCPICLEQLWKMNNPFRKTYILSCSHAYHGTCIKNFEKFSSSLKCPVCRTEYTRKEIRQEIKDH
;
A
#
# COMPACT_ATOMS: atom_id res chain seq x y z
N SER A 1 39.76 44.08 -9.75
CA SER A 1 38.77 43.51 -8.81
C SER A 1 37.55 42.93 -9.53
N TYR A 2 36.85 43.68 -10.39
CA TYR A 2 35.64 43.21 -11.11
C TYR A 2 35.89 41.99 -12.04
N HIS A 3 36.95 42.03 -12.85
CA HIS A 3 37.32 40.90 -13.73
C HIS A 3 37.69 39.61 -12.98
N LEU A 4 38.25 39.73 -11.79
CA LEU A 4 38.57 38.56 -10.96
C LEU A 4 37.29 37.93 -10.40
N CYS A 5 36.33 38.74 -9.97
CA CYS A 5 35.03 38.29 -9.50
C CYS A 5 34.21 37.60 -10.61
N MET A 6 34.20 38.16 -11.83
CA MET A 6 33.52 37.53 -12.98
C MET A 6 34.15 36.18 -13.31
N ARG A 7 35.48 36.11 -13.35
CA ARG A 7 36.20 34.86 -13.67
C ARG A 7 35.98 33.77 -12.62
N ILE A 8 35.86 34.16 -11.35
CA ILE A 8 35.50 33.23 -10.26
C ILE A 8 34.04 32.75 -10.44
N GLY A 9 33.12 33.65 -10.75
CA GLY A 9 31.72 33.30 -11.03
C GLY A 9 31.57 32.31 -12.19
N GLU A 10 32.25 32.57 -13.31
CA GLU A 10 32.26 31.67 -14.47
C GLU A 10 32.83 30.28 -14.14
N THR A 11 33.90 30.22 -13.32
CA THR A 11 34.45 28.93 -12.89
C THR A 11 33.53 28.20 -11.91
N MET A 12 32.87 28.93 -11.01
CA MET A 12 31.92 28.34 -10.06
C MET A 12 30.70 27.77 -10.78
N ASP A 13 30.15 28.50 -11.75
CA ASP A 13 29.02 28.05 -12.56
C ASP A 13 29.38 26.82 -13.40
N ALA A 14 30.59 26.78 -13.99
CA ALA A 14 31.08 25.63 -14.72
C ALA A 14 31.21 24.37 -13.83
N THR A 15 31.76 24.52 -12.63
CA THR A 15 31.87 23.41 -11.66
C THR A 15 30.50 22.93 -11.16
N LEU A 16 29.58 23.85 -10.86
CA LEU A 16 28.21 23.49 -10.46
C LEU A 16 27.47 22.75 -11.58
N GLN A 17 27.73 23.11 -12.84
CA GLN A 17 27.15 22.43 -13.98
C GLN A 17 27.74 21.02 -14.17
N GLU A 18 29.05 20.85 -13.98
CA GLU A 18 29.72 19.54 -13.98
C GLU A 18 29.17 18.62 -12.87
N ASP A 19 29.06 19.12 -11.64
CA ASP A 19 28.53 18.36 -10.50
C ASP A 19 27.06 17.94 -10.73
N SER A 20 26.27 18.82 -11.34
CA SER A 20 24.87 18.52 -11.67
C SER A 20 24.74 17.43 -12.74
N MET A 21 25.67 17.39 -13.69
CA MET A 21 25.71 16.39 -14.76
C MET A 21 26.18 15.05 -14.20
N GLU A 22 27.14 15.05 -13.28
CA GLU A 22 27.62 13.84 -12.61
C GLU A 22 26.54 13.19 -11.75
N LEU A 23 25.77 13.97 -10.99
CA LEU A 23 24.63 13.46 -10.23
C LEU A 23 23.51 12.93 -11.15
N SER A 24 23.23 13.62 -12.26
CA SER A 24 22.22 13.17 -13.22
C SER A 24 22.62 11.83 -13.87
N ASN A 25 23.89 11.69 -14.26
CA ASN A 25 24.42 10.44 -14.80
C ASN A 25 24.34 9.28 -13.78
N PHE A 26 24.59 9.55 -12.50
CA PHE A 26 24.45 8.57 -11.44
C PHE A 26 22.99 8.14 -11.22
N LEU A 27 22.04 9.08 -11.28
CA LEU A 27 20.62 8.76 -11.18
C LEU A 27 20.14 7.93 -12.38
N ASP A 28 20.62 8.24 -13.59
CA ASP A 28 20.33 7.46 -14.79
C ASP A 28 20.90 6.02 -14.69
N GLU A 29 22.10 5.86 -14.13
CA GLU A 29 22.69 4.54 -13.86
C GLU A 29 21.87 3.74 -12.82
N MET A 30 21.39 4.40 -11.77
CA MET A 30 20.49 3.77 -10.79
C MET A 30 19.17 3.32 -11.43
N ASP A 31 18.56 4.17 -12.25
CA ASP A 31 17.35 3.81 -12.99
C ASP A 31 17.60 2.67 -13.98
N GLU A 32 18.79 2.60 -14.60
CA GLU A 32 19.17 1.48 -15.46
C GLU A 32 19.31 0.18 -14.67
N ILE A 33 19.92 0.19 -13.49
CA ILE A 33 20.04 -0.98 -12.61
C ILE A 33 18.66 -1.45 -12.13
N ILE A 34 17.78 -0.52 -11.75
CA ILE A 34 16.40 -0.82 -11.36
C ILE A 34 15.63 -1.40 -12.56
N ASN A 35 15.76 -0.81 -13.75
CA ASN A 35 15.10 -1.29 -14.97
C ASN A 35 15.66 -2.65 -15.43
N ARG A 36 16.95 -2.90 -15.27
CA ARG A 36 17.58 -4.20 -15.54
C ARG A 36 17.13 -5.25 -14.53
N SER A 37 17.02 -4.89 -13.26
CA SER A 37 16.45 -5.75 -12.21
C SER A 37 14.97 -6.06 -12.46
N LYS A 38 14.21 -5.10 -12.98
CA LYS A 38 12.84 -5.31 -13.47
C LYS A 38 12.83 -6.25 -14.69
N SER A 39 13.78 -6.13 -15.62
CA SER A 39 13.82 -6.99 -16.82
C SER A 39 14.13 -8.46 -16.55
N VAL A 40 14.85 -8.76 -15.45
CA VAL A 40 15.06 -10.15 -14.98
C VAL A 40 13.86 -10.66 -14.15
N ASN A 41 12.93 -9.77 -13.75
CA ASN A 41 11.81 -10.11 -12.86
C ASN A 41 10.40 -9.77 -13.40
N LEU A 42 10.25 -9.34 -14.66
CA LEU A 42 8.96 -8.99 -15.26
C LEU A 42 8.87 -9.45 -16.72
N GLU A 43 8.51 -10.72 -16.88
CA GLU A 43 7.35 -10.99 -17.72
C GLU A 43 6.10 -10.36 -17.07
N SER A 44 5.15 -9.93 -17.91
CA SER A 44 3.72 -9.69 -17.63
C SER A 44 3.31 -8.24 -17.27
N THR A 45 2.23 -7.60 -17.76
CA THR A 45 0.87 -8.01 -18.19
C THR A 45 0.03 -8.79 -17.18
N ASP A 46 0.56 -9.18 -16.00
CA ASP A 46 -0.13 -10.01 -14.98
C ASP A 46 -0.26 -9.35 -13.60
N GLU A 47 0.16 -8.11 -13.39
CA GLU A 47 0.07 -7.51 -12.05
C GLU A 47 -1.38 -7.31 -11.59
N LYS A 48 -2.27 -6.97 -12.51
CA LYS A 48 -3.71 -6.86 -12.21
C LYS A 48 -4.37 -8.22 -11.98
N SER A 49 -3.96 -9.26 -12.72
CA SER A 49 -4.49 -10.61 -12.54
C SER A 49 -4.00 -11.27 -11.25
N LYS A 50 -2.78 -10.94 -10.78
CA LYS A 50 -2.24 -11.42 -9.50
C LYS A 50 -2.91 -10.75 -8.29
N GLU A 51 -3.20 -9.46 -8.34
CA GLU A 51 -3.90 -8.76 -7.25
C GLU A 51 -5.35 -9.24 -7.09
N ASP A 52 -6.07 -9.42 -8.20
CA ASP A 52 -7.45 -9.93 -8.17
C ASP A 52 -7.48 -11.36 -7.60
N THR A 53 -6.58 -12.24 -8.05
CA THR A 53 -6.48 -13.62 -7.53
C THR A 53 -6.06 -13.71 -6.06
N LEU A 54 -5.34 -12.72 -5.54
CA LEU A 54 -4.96 -12.66 -4.12
C LEU A 54 -6.17 -12.36 -3.24
N TRP A 55 -7.00 -11.38 -3.61
CA TRP A 55 -8.21 -11.05 -2.84
C TRP A 55 -9.25 -12.18 -2.90
N ASP A 56 -9.37 -12.89 -4.01
CA ASP A 56 -10.24 -14.06 -4.12
C ASP A 56 -9.88 -15.13 -3.09
N ARG A 57 -8.58 -15.42 -2.93
CA ARG A 57 -8.06 -16.38 -1.92
C ARG A 57 -8.27 -15.89 -0.50
N ILE A 58 -8.09 -14.59 -0.25
CA ILE A 58 -8.31 -13.99 1.08
C ILE A 58 -9.78 -14.08 1.46
N GLU A 59 -10.68 -13.78 0.53
CA GLU A 59 -12.12 -13.90 0.74
C GLU A 59 -12.56 -15.35 0.94
N GLU A 60 -11.96 -16.30 0.22
CA GLU A 60 -12.21 -17.74 0.43
C GLU A 60 -11.75 -18.21 1.80
N SER A 61 -10.50 -17.90 2.18
CA SER A 61 -9.97 -18.18 3.51
C SER A 61 -10.87 -17.59 4.61
N PHE A 62 -11.34 -16.35 4.43
CA PHE A 62 -12.26 -15.74 5.39
C PHE A 62 -13.61 -16.47 5.50
N ARG A 63 -14.16 -16.95 4.37
CA ARG A 63 -15.40 -17.76 4.37
C ARG A 63 -15.22 -19.09 5.10
N GLU A 64 -14.03 -19.70 5.03
CA GLU A 64 -13.72 -20.93 5.76
C GLU A 64 -13.56 -20.70 7.26
N HIS A 65 -12.89 -19.61 7.65
CA HIS A 65 -12.57 -19.34 9.06
C HIS A 65 -13.72 -18.66 9.82
N GLN A 66 -14.79 -18.24 9.14
CA GLN A 66 -16.04 -17.67 9.69
C GLN A 66 -15.79 -16.77 10.92
N GLN A 67 -15.11 -15.65 10.70
CA GLN A 67 -14.95 -14.69 11.78
C GLN A 67 -16.27 -13.95 11.99
N ASP A 68 -17.01 -14.32 13.04
CA ASP A 68 -18.37 -13.81 13.28
C ASP A 68 -18.44 -12.45 13.95
N SER A 69 -17.42 -12.09 14.71
CA SER A 69 -17.39 -10.89 15.54
C SER A 69 -16.24 -9.95 15.17
N CYS A 70 -16.48 -8.65 15.29
CA CYS A 70 -15.48 -7.61 15.12
C CYS A 70 -14.58 -7.57 16.36
N PRO A 71 -13.24 -7.79 16.25
CA PRO A 71 -12.35 -7.84 17.40
C PRO A 71 -12.20 -6.49 18.14
N ILE A 72 -12.59 -5.38 17.50
CA ILE A 72 -12.49 -4.04 18.07
C ILE A 72 -13.68 -3.73 18.99
N CYS A 73 -14.91 -4.07 18.58
CA CYS A 73 -16.13 -3.74 19.34
C CYS A 73 -16.85 -4.96 19.92
N LEU A 74 -16.38 -6.16 19.60
CA LEU A 74 -16.92 -7.45 20.03
C LEU A 74 -18.37 -7.72 19.60
N GLU A 75 -18.90 -6.94 18.65
CA GLU A 75 -20.21 -7.17 18.05
C GLU A 75 -20.12 -7.98 16.76
N GLN A 76 -21.20 -8.67 16.41
CA GLN A 76 -21.34 -9.42 15.15
C GLN A 76 -21.06 -8.54 13.92
N LEU A 77 -20.29 -9.09 12.96
CA LEU A 77 -19.90 -8.41 11.72
C LEU A 77 -21.07 -8.22 10.74
N TRP A 78 -22.09 -9.09 10.81
CA TRP A 78 -23.16 -9.20 9.81
C TRP A 78 -24.58 -9.14 10.38
N LYS A 79 -24.82 -8.28 11.37
CA LYS A 79 -26.18 -8.10 11.89
C LYS A 79 -27.15 -7.74 10.74
N MET A 80 -28.14 -8.60 10.47
CA MET A 80 -29.19 -8.40 9.45
C MET A 80 -29.90 -7.04 9.58
N ASN A 81 -29.92 -6.46 10.79
CA ASN A 81 -30.65 -5.22 11.07
C ASN A 81 -29.87 -3.93 10.78
N ASN A 82 -28.66 -3.98 10.22
CA ASN A 82 -27.94 -2.77 9.85
C ASN A 82 -27.19 -2.91 8.51
N PRO A 83 -27.90 -2.80 7.37
CA PRO A 83 -27.29 -2.84 6.03
C PRO A 83 -26.31 -1.68 5.76
N PHE A 84 -26.26 -0.67 6.64
CA PHE A 84 -25.34 0.46 6.54
C PHE A 84 -23.99 0.19 7.21
N ARG A 85 -23.87 -0.87 8.02
CA ARG A 85 -22.60 -1.28 8.61
C ARG A 85 -21.79 -2.06 7.59
N LYS A 86 -20.96 -1.33 6.83
CA LYS A 86 -19.93 -1.91 5.95
C LYS A 86 -18.97 -2.79 6.75
N THR A 87 -18.50 -3.86 6.13
CA THR A 87 -17.44 -4.72 6.68
C THR A 87 -16.23 -4.67 5.77
N TYR A 88 -15.05 -4.64 6.36
CA TYR A 88 -13.78 -4.67 5.64
C TYR A 88 -12.99 -5.90 6.05
N ILE A 89 -12.41 -6.57 5.07
CA ILE A 89 -11.42 -7.62 5.25
C ILE A 89 -10.03 -7.04 5.00
N LEU A 90 -9.07 -7.43 5.83
CA LEU A 90 -7.67 -7.06 5.68
C LEU A 90 -6.92 -8.10 4.83
N SER A 91 -5.77 -7.74 4.26
CA SER A 91 -4.91 -8.68 3.51
C SER A 91 -4.38 -9.85 4.36
N CYS A 92 -4.45 -9.73 5.68
CA CYS A 92 -4.18 -10.80 6.65
C CYS A 92 -5.42 -11.61 7.04
N SER A 93 -6.49 -11.57 6.24
CA SER A 93 -7.76 -12.29 6.40
C SER A 93 -8.60 -11.95 7.64
N HIS A 94 -8.23 -10.97 8.46
CA HIS A 94 -9.07 -10.51 9.58
C HIS A 94 -10.12 -9.50 9.10
N ALA A 95 -11.33 -9.55 9.68
CA ALA A 95 -12.41 -8.62 9.32
C ALA A 95 -12.88 -7.72 10.47
N TYR A 96 -13.38 -6.55 10.11
CA TYR A 96 -13.80 -5.49 11.03
C TYR A 96 -14.98 -4.70 10.45
N HIS A 97 -15.80 -4.09 11.31
CA HIS A 97 -16.73 -3.05 10.85
C HIS A 97 -15.95 -1.87 10.29
N GLY A 98 -16.49 -1.25 9.23
CA GLY A 98 -15.89 -0.10 8.58
C GLY A 98 -15.66 1.10 9.49
N THR A 99 -16.57 1.34 10.44
CA THR A 99 -16.38 2.38 11.46
C THR A 99 -15.26 2.04 12.43
N CYS A 100 -15.20 0.79 12.89
CA CYS A 100 -14.18 0.32 13.83
C CYS A 100 -12.77 0.43 13.24
N ILE A 101 -12.56 -0.10 12.03
CA ILE A 101 -11.23 -0.07 11.40
C ILE A 101 -10.80 1.34 11.01
N LYS A 102 -11.72 2.19 10.52
CA LYS A 102 -11.41 3.60 10.21
C LYS A 102 -11.05 4.40 11.46
N ASN A 103 -11.76 4.17 12.57
CA ASN A 103 -11.42 4.80 13.83
C ASN A 103 -10.06 4.30 14.33
N PHE A 104 -9.79 3.00 14.27
CA PHE A 104 -8.49 2.44 14.61
C PHE A 104 -7.36 3.10 13.82
N GLU A 105 -7.48 3.20 12.50
CA GLU A 105 -6.50 3.87 11.63
C GLU A 105 -6.29 5.34 11.99
N LYS A 106 -7.37 6.05 12.35
CA LYS A 106 -7.31 7.46 12.73
C LYS A 106 -6.48 7.69 14.01
N PHE A 107 -6.50 6.74 14.94
CA PHE A 107 -5.86 6.88 16.25
C PHE A 107 -4.60 6.02 16.42
N SER A 108 -4.31 5.14 15.48
CA SER A 108 -3.12 4.28 15.51
C SER A 108 -1.93 5.00 14.88
N SER A 109 -0.76 4.84 15.50
CA SER A 109 0.53 5.29 14.95
C SER A 109 1.08 4.36 13.85
N SER A 110 0.47 3.19 13.63
CA SER A 110 0.88 2.23 12.59
C SER A 110 -0.31 1.47 12.00
N LEU A 111 -0.27 1.22 10.68
CA LEU A 111 -1.29 0.45 9.95
C LEU A 111 -1.03 -1.06 10.07
N LYS A 112 -1.05 -1.55 11.31
CA LYS A 112 -0.86 -2.97 11.65
C LYS A 112 -2.14 -3.58 12.19
N CYS A 113 -2.42 -4.81 11.79
CA CYS A 113 -3.66 -5.50 12.17
C CYS A 113 -3.74 -5.62 13.70
N PRO A 114 -4.87 -5.25 14.33
CA PRO A 114 -5.06 -5.39 15.78
C PRO A 114 -4.85 -6.82 16.31
N VAL A 115 -5.10 -7.83 15.47
CA VAL A 115 -5.02 -9.25 15.86
C VAL A 115 -3.62 -9.82 15.64
N CYS A 116 -3.11 -9.78 14.40
CA CYS A 116 -1.85 -10.45 14.03
C CYS A 116 -0.64 -9.51 13.90
N ARG A 117 -0.84 -8.19 14.02
CA ARG A 117 0.22 -7.15 13.93
C ARG A 117 0.94 -7.05 12.57
N THR A 118 0.49 -7.79 11.56
CA THR A 118 0.97 -7.65 10.19
C THR A 118 0.48 -6.34 9.58
N GLU A 119 1.31 -5.69 8.76
CA GLU A 119 0.88 -4.57 7.92
C GLU A 119 -0.18 -5.06 6.93
N TYR A 120 -1.15 -4.20 6.62
CA TYR A 120 -2.30 -4.62 5.84
C TYR A 120 -2.78 -3.58 4.84
N THR A 121 -3.37 -4.09 3.77
CA THR A 121 -4.34 -3.38 2.93
C THR A 121 -5.74 -3.87 3.28
N ARG A 122 -6.80 -3.15 2.85
CA ARG A 122 -8.18 -3.53 3.15
C ARG A 122 -9.08 -3.46 1.92
N LYS A 123 -10.07 -4.35 1.88
CA LYS A 123 -11.12 -4.39 0.87
C LYS A 123 -12.49 -4.38 1.54
N GLU A 124 -13.42 -3.59 1.00
CA GLU A 124 -14.82 -3.61 1.46
C GLU A 124 -15.48 -4.89 0.93
N ILE A 125 -16.11 -5.65 1.83
CA ILE A 125 -16.88 -6.83 1.46
C ILE A 125 -18.36 -6.59 1.75
N ARG A 126 -19.21 -7.07 0.84
CA ARG A 126 -20.65 -7.15 1.03
C ARG A 126 -20.99 -8.62 1.19
N GLN A 127 -21.58 -9.02 2.30
CA GLN A 127 -22.19 -10.35 2.35
C GLN A 127 -23.48 -10.31 1.53
N GLU A 128 -23.58 -11.21 0.56
CA GLU A 128 -24.87 -11.61 0.03
C GLU A 128 -25.60 -12.35 1.16
N ILE A 129 -26.68 -11.74 1.64
CA ILE A 129 -27.56 -12.37 2.63
C ILE A 129 -28.14 -13.60 1.94
N LYS A 130 -27.64 -14.79 2.28
CA LYS A 130 -28.34 -16.03 1.95
C LYS A 130 -29.49 -16.13 2.94
N ASP A 131 -30.65 -15.63 2.52
CA ASP A 131 -31.92 -15.91 3.18
C ASP A 131 -32.07 -17.43 3.28
N HIS A 132 -32.20 -17.94 4.52
CA HIS A 132 -32.47 -19.35 4.77
C HIS A 132 -33.76 -19.51 5.56
#